data_AF-A0A820LW17-F1
#
_entry.id   AF-A0A820LW17-F1
#
_cell.length_a   1.000
_cell.length_b   1.000
_cell.length_c   1.000
_cell.angle_alpha   90.00
_cell.angle_beta   90.00
_cell.angle_gamma   90.00
#
_symmetry.space_group_name_H-M   'P 1'
#
loop_
_entity.id
_entity.type
_entity.pdbx_description
1 polymer ?
#
loop_
_entity_poly.entity_id
_entity_poly.type
_entity_poly.pdbx_seq_one_letter_code
_entity_poly.pdbx_strand_id
1 'polypeptide(L)'
;CAVVSRLKRDTIFIENQTSDRYVSSADPRFTLQWPENVSKNNFYIRTCIQPVDLPTFTQFCQRFIHECRGLLAVGPIIELNYDDINLLKPIQFTLPILVQPKKKTLPSKTTQMSMDVGNTAQESQQDIIAQQQQLIFKSMLGENLSNERLILLYSNSNENIWHIDTDIRLIDSKLHDIITTDIQYLHSRMI
;
A
#
# COMPACT_ATOMS: atom_id res chain seq x y z
N CYS A 1 -34.56 13.32 -3.10
CA CYS A 1 -33.32 12.68 -2.57
C CYS A 1 -32.36 12.45 -3.72
N ALA A 2 -31.06 12.66 -3.52
CA ALA A 2 -30.04 12.39 -4.53
C ALA A 2 -29.12 11.26 -4.04
N VAL A 3 -28.69 10.40 -4.95
CA VAL A 3 -27.68 9.36 -4.69
C VAL A 3 -26.33 9.91 -5.12
N VAL A 4 -25.33 9.83 -4.24
CA VAL A 4 -23.97 10.33 -4.50
C VAL A 4 -22.98 9.19 -4.30
N SER A 5 -22.14 8.95 -5.31
CA SER A 5 -21.00 8.04 -5.19
C SER A 5 -19.81 8.76 -4.57
N ARG A 6 -19.17 8.15 -3.57
CA ARG A 6 -17.98 8.70 -2.90
C ARG A 6 -17.15 7.57 -2.30
N LEU A 7 -15.86 7.83 -2.10
CA LEU A 7 -15.01 6.96 -1.30
C LEU A 7 -15.53 6.86 0.14
N LYS A 8 -15.35 5.67 0.73
CA LYS A 8 -15.69 5.43 2.13
C LYS A 8 -14.83 6.36 3.00
N ARG A 9 -15.49 7.03 3.95
CA ARG A 9 -14.85 7.93 4.90
C ARG A 9 -15.03 7.41 6.31
N ASP A 10 -13.92 7.30 7.02
CA ASP A 10 -13.90 6.95 8.43
C ASP A 10 -13.49 8.17 9.25
N THR A 11 -14.01 8.28 10.47
CA THR A 11 -13.64 9.34 11.42
C THR A 11 -13.11 8.67 12.67
N ILE A 12 -11.86 8.98 13.00
CA ILE A 12 -11.10 8.40 14.10
C ILE A 12 -10.96 9.48 15.15
N PHE A 13 -11.28 9.15 16.40
CA PHE A 13 -10.97 9.98 17.55
C PHE A 13 -9.70 9.45 18.21
N ILE A 14 -8.68 10.28 18.33
CA ILE A 14 -7.42 9.95 18.97
C ILE A 14 -7.36 10.69 20.30
N GLU A 15 -7.42 9.92 21.39
CA GLU A 15 -7.24 10.42 22.74
C GLU A 15 -5.75 10.44 23.10
N ASN A 16 -5.29 11.54 23.69
CA ASN A 16 -3.88 11.76 23.96
C ASN A 16 -3.33 10.85 25.07
N GLN A 17 -4.16 10.37 25.98
CA GLN A 17 -3.75 9.57 27.15
C GLN A 17 -3.70 8.07 26.88
N THR A 18 -4.10 7.61 25.70
CA THR A 18 -4.20 6.19 25.38
C THR A 18 -3.27 5.81 24.24
N SER A 19 -2.70 4.60 24.32
CA SER A 19 -2.16 3.92 23.15
C SER A 19 -3.25 3.04 22.57
N ASP A 20 -3.54 3.22 21.30
CA ASP A 20 -4.59 2.46 20.64
C ASP A 20 -4.29 2.28 19.15
N ARG A 21 -5.12 1.47 18.49
CA ARG A 21 -5.03 1.12 17.09
C ARG A 21 -6.39 1.24 16.42
N TYR A 22 -6.40 1.95 15.30
CA TYR A 22 -7.51 1.98 14.37
C TYR A 22 -7.29 0.99 13.22
N VAL A 23 -8.37 0.32 12.81
CA VAL A 23 -8.44 -0.54 11.63
C VAL A 23 -9.47 0.05 10.66
N SER A 24 -9.10 0.22 9.40
CA SER A 24 -10.00 0.81 8.42
C SER A 24 -11.18 -0.09 8.06
N SER A 25 -12.35 0.52 7.95
CA SER A 25 -13.55 -0.17 7.48
C SER A 25 -13.59 -0.32 5.96
N ALA A 26 -12.73 0.39 5.23
CA ALA A 26 -12.60 0.30 3.78
C ALA A 26 -11.60 -0.78 3.33
N ASP A 27 -10.48 -0.93 4.05
CA ASP A 27 -9.50 -2.01 3.88
C ASP A 27 -8.91 -2.38 5.25
N PRO A 28 -9.22 -3.56 5.81
CA PRO A 28 -8.74 -3.97 7.14
C PRO A 28 -7.22 -4.10 7.27
N ARG A 29 -6.50 -4.14 6.14
CA ARG A 29 -5.03 -4.17 6.13
C ARG A 29 -4.43 -2.79 6.39
N PHE A 30 -5.19 -1.73 6.15
CA PHE A 30 -4.79 -0.39 6.55
C PHE A 30 -5.09 -0.17 8.03
N THR A 31 -4.04 0.09 8.81
CA THR A 31 -4.18 0.40 10.23
C THR A 31 -3.32 1.57 10.65
N LEU A 32 -3.81 2.34 11.62
CA LEU A 32 -3.07 3.40 12.30
C LEU A 32 -2.89 2.98 13.75
N GLN A 33 -1.67 3.04 14.25
CA GLN A 33 -1.38 2.79 15.67
C GLN A 33 -0.62 3.96 16.25
N TRP A 34 -1.06 4.45 17.40
CA TRP A 34 -0.43 5.59 18.07
C TRP A 34 -0.03 5.24 19.50
N PRO A 35 1.09 5.80 19.98
CA PRO A 35 1.48 5.70 21.38
C PRO A 35 0.70 6.71 22.24
N GLU A 36 0.74 6.51 23.56
CA GLU A 36 0.31 7.55 24.50
C GLU A 36 1.11 8.84 24.29
N ASN A 37 0.45 9.97 24.50
CA ASN A 37 0.97 11.32 24.33
C ASN A 37 1.48 11.59 22.90
N VAL A 38 0.78 11.04 21.89
CA VAL A 38 1.08 11.27 20.47
C VAL A 38 0.95 12.74 20.07
N SER A 39 0.08 13.50 20.75
CA SER A 39 -0.06 14.95 20.61
C SER A 39 -0.44 15.58 21.96
N LYS A 40 -0.47 16.92 22.03
CA LYS A 40 -0.84 17.64 23.26
C LYS A 40 -2.31 17.51 23.61
N ASN A 41 -3.18 17.50 22.61
CA ASN A 41 -4.64 17.56 22.74
C ASN A 41 -5.28 16.40 21.99
N ASN A 42 -6.46 15.96 22.42
CA ASN A 42 -7.25 15.00 21.65
C ASN A 42 -7.63 15.59 20.29
N PHE A 43 -7.74 14.74 19.27
CA PHE A 43 -8.02 15.21 17.92
C PHE A 43 -8.73 14.16 17.08
N TYR A 44 -9.26 14.60 15.93
CA TYR A 44 -9.91 13.74 14.97
C TYR A 44 -9.07 13.63 13.70
N ILE A 45 -9.00 12.42 13.14
CA ILE A 45 -8.53 12.19 11.77
C ILE A 45 -9.69 11.62 10.97
N ARG A 46 -10.00 12.24 9.84
CA ARG A 46 -10.87 11.65 8.83
C ARG A 46 -10.02 11.00 7.76
N THR A 47 -10.28 9.73 7.45
CA THR A 47 -9.53 8.98 6.45
C THR A 47 -10.40 8.62 5.26
N CYS A 48 -9.82 8.66 4.07
CA CYS A 48 -10.38 8.04 2.87
C CYS A 48 -9.28 7.17 2.25
N ILE A 49 -9.62 5.95 1.84
CA ILE A 49 -8.67 5.06 1.16
C ILE A 49 -9.22 4.79 -0.23
N GLN A 50 -8.43 5.14 -1.25
CA GLN A 50 -8.70 4.78 -2.62
C GLN A 50 -7.80 3.59 -3.00
N PRO A 51 -8.36 2.38 -3.09
CA PRO A 51 -7.58 1.22 -3.50
C PRO A 51 -7.11 1.36 -4.94
N VAL A 52 -5.92 0.84 -5.22
CA VAL A 52 -5.42 0.65 -6.57
C VAL A 52 -5.68 -0.80 -6.96
N ASP A 53 -6.40 -1.03 -8.05
CA ASP A 53 -6.65 -2.37 -8.56
C ASP A 53 -5.55 -2.84 -9.52
N LEU A 54 -5.32 -4.16 -9.56
CA LEU A 54 -4.26 -4.76 -10.36
C LEU A 54 -4.42 -4.56 -11.88
N PRO A 55 -5.62 -4.69 -12.47
CA PRO A 55 -5.83 -4.36 -13.87
C PRO A 55 -5.38 -2.93 -14.21
N THR A 56 -5.84 -1.93 -13.45
CA THR A 56 -5.51 -0.52 -13.67
C THR A 56 -4.01 -0.28 -13.50
N PHE A 57 -3.39 -0.81 -12.45
CA PHE A 57 -1.96 -0.69 -12.24
C PHE A 57 -1.14 -1.32 -13.36
N THR A 58 -1.52 -2.52 -13.80
CA THR A 58 -0.85 -3.22 -14.90
C THR A 58 -0.96 -2.44 -16.21
N GLN A 59 -2.14 -1.91 -16.53
CA GLN A 59 -2.36 -1.07 -17.71
C GLN A 59 -1.55 0.23 -17.64
N PHE A 60 -1.49 0.85 -16.46
CA PHE A 60 -0.68 2.05 -16.24
C PHE A 60 0.81 1.78 -16.53
N CYS A 61 1.36 0.71 -15.96
CA CYS A 61 2.77 0.36 -16.16
C CYS A 61 3.07 -0.10 -17.59
N GLN A 62 2.11 -0.67 -18.31
CA GLN A 62 2.25 -0.97 -19.74
C GLN A 62 2.28 0.30 -20.60
N ARG A 63 1.46 1.29 -20.24
CA ARG A 63 1.39 2.58 -20.95
C ARG A 63 2.63 3.44 -20.70
N PHE A 64 3.13 3.46 -19.47
CA PHE A 64 4.29 4.26 -19.03
C PHE A 64 5.48 3.35 -18.74
N ILE A 65 5.87 2.55 -19.73
CA ILE A 65 6.85 1.45 -19.55
C ILE A 65 8.25 1.94 -19.18
N HIS A 66 8.63 3.14 -19.62
CA HIS A 66 9.95 3.70 -19.36
C HIS A 66 10.03 4.32 -17.97
N GLU A 67 8.95 4.95 -17.52
CA GLU A 67 8.80 5.62 -16.24
C GLU A 67 8.54 4.62 -15.11
N CYS A 68 7.74 3.59 -15.37
CA CYS A 68 7.45 2.52 -14.40
C CYS A 68 8.54 1.44 -14.39
N ARG A 69 9.66 1.64 -15.09
CA ARG A 69 10.73 0.65 -15.17
C ARG A 69 11.37 0.50 -13.78
N GLY A 70 11.10 -0.62 -13.13
CA GLY A 70 11.61 -0.92 -11.78
C GLY A 70 10.62 -0.59 -10.66
N LEU A 71 9.41 -0.11 -10.97
CA LEU A 71 8.35 0.01 -9.97
C LEU A 71 7.88 -1.40 -9.58
N LEU A 72 8.17 -1.82 -8.35
CA LEU A 72 7.90 -3.19 -7.90
C LEU A 72 6.51 -3.33 -7.28
N ALA A 73 6.05 -2.30 -6.57
CA ALA A 73 4.76 -2.29 -5.89
C ALA A 73 4.22 -0.86 -5.78
N VAL A 74 2.92 -0.74 -5.50
CA VAL A 74 2.25 0.53 -5.25
C VAL A 74 1.25 0.41 -4.10
N GLY A 75 1.18 1.42 -3.24
CA GLY A 75 0.17 1.53 -2.18
C GLY A 75 -1.15 2.12 -2.67
N PRO A 76 -2.22 2.08 -1.85
CA PRO A 76 -3.43 2.86 -2.10
C PRO A 76 -3.15 4.35 -1.95
N ILE A 77 -4.02 5.19 -2.53
CA ILE A 77 -4.01 6.62 -2.21
C ILE A 77 -4.77 6.81 -0.90
N ILE A 78 -4.10 7.35 0.10
CA ILE A 78 -4.66 7.63 1.43
C ILE A 78 -4.85 9.14 1.55
N GLU A 79 -6.06 9.55 1.89
CA GLU A 79 -6.37 10.94 2.20
C GLU A 79 -6.66 11.08 3.68
N LEU A 80 -5.94 11.96 4.35
CA LEU A 80 -6.14 12.32 5.74
C LEU A 80 -6.60 13.77 5.82
N ASN A 81 -7.70 13.98 6.52
CA ASN A 81 -8.21 15.31 6.85
C ASN A 81 -8.25 15.45 8.36
N TYR A 82 -7.50 16.40 8.87
CA TYR A 82 -7.28 16.66 10.27
C TYR A 82 -7.06 18.16 10.44
N ASP A 83 -7.46 18.69 11.59
CA ASP A 83 -7.20 20.10 11.94
C ASP A 83 -5.71 20.28 12.28
N ASP A 84 -5.19 21.51 12.33
CA ASP A 84 -3.76 21.77 12.59
C ASP A 84 -3.25 21.05 13.86
N ILE A 85 -2.57 19.91 13.67
CA ILE A 85 -2.05 19.05 14.73
C ILE A 85 -0.55 18.92 14.60
N ASN A 86 0.13 19.13 15.71
CA ASN A 86 1.55 18.82 15.85
C ASN A 86 1.70 17.50 16.60
N LEU A 87 2.21 16.48 15.90
CA LEU A 87 2.54 15.20 16.51
C LEU A 87 3.82 15.34 17.34
N LEU A 88 3.78 14.89 18.59
CA LEU A 88 4.93 14.79 19.50
C LEU A 88 5.67 13.46 19.33
N LYS A 89 4.96 12.42 18.88
CA LYS A 89 5.49 11.08 18.59
C LYS A 89 4.94 10.61 17.25
N PRO A 90 5.67 9.74 16.53
CA PRO A 90 5.20 9.24 15.25
C PRO A 90 3.97 8.33 15.43
N ILE A 91 3.12 8.33 14.41
CA ILE A 91 2.04 7.35 14.25
C ILE A 91 2.55 6.25 13.36
N GLN A 92 2.32 5.00 13.75
CA GLN A 92 2.65 3.85 12.94
C GLN A 92 1.53 3.59 11.93
N PHE A 93 1.90 3.55 10.66
CA PHE A 93 1.04 3.22 9.54
C PHE A 93 1.35 1.80 9.08
N THR A 94 0.31 0.98 8.96
CA THR A 94 0.36 -0.26 8.20
C THR A 94 -0.43 -0.06 6.93
N LEU A 95 0.20 -0.22 5.77
CA LEU A 95 -0.36 0.08 4.46
C LEU A 95 -0.40 -1.19 3.62
N PRO A 96 -1.51 -1.50 2.93
CA PRO A 96 -1.51 -2.55 1.93
C PRO A 96 -0.67 -2.12 0.71
N ILE A 97 0.01 -3.07 0.10
CA ILE A 97 0.76 -2.85 -1.14
C ILE A 97 0.33 -3.84 -2.21
N LEU A 98 0.33 -3.36 -3.45
CA LEU A 98 0.03 -4.14 -4.62
C LEU A 98 1.31 -4.37 -5.42
N VAL A 99 1.72 -5.63 -5.55
CA VAL A 99 2.97 -6.01 -6.22
C VAL A 99 2.73 -6.22 -7.71
N GLN A 100 3.65 -5.73 -8.55
CA GLN A 100 3.63 -6.03 -9.98
C GLN A 100 3.82 -7.54 -10.22
N PRO A 101 2.96 -8.18 -11.05
CA PRO A 101 3.23 -9.52 -11.52
C PRO A 101 4.49 -9.48 -12.38
N LYS A 102 5.59 -10.10 -11.92
CA LYS A 102 6.79 -10.31 -12.73
C LYS A 102 6.32 -10.98 -14.03
N LYS A 103 6.56 -10.34 -15.18
CA LYS A 103 6.49 -11.03 -16.47
C LYS A 103 7.45 -12.20 -16.34
N LYS A 104 6.93 -13.43 -16.23
CA LYS A 104 7.75 -14.61 -16.48
C LYS A 104 8.32 -14.39 -17.87
N THR A 105 9.62 -14.16 -17.97
CA THR A 105 10.33 -14.41 -19.21
C THR A 105 10.00 -15.85 -19.54
N LEU A 106 9.10 -16.08 -20.50
CA LEU A 106 8.90 -17.44 -21.00
C LEU A 106 10.31 -17.91 -21.36
N PRO A 107 10.84 -18.99 -20.76
CA PRO A 107 12.03 -19.60 -21.31
C PRO A 107 11.69 -19.84 -22.78
N SER A 108 12.50 -19.29 -23.67
CA SER A 108 12.41 -19.53 -25.11
C SER A 108 12.33 -21.05 -25.27
N LYS A 109 11.12 -21.55 -25.57
CA LYS A 109 10.88 -22.99 -25.72
C LYS A 109 11.67 -23.44 -26.93
N THR A 110 12.85 -23.99 -26.70
CA THR A 110 13.39 -25.01 -27.58
C THR A 110 12.58 -26.27 -27.32
N THR A 111 11.84 -26.66 -28.35
CA THR A 111 11.08 -27.89 -28.60
C THR A 111 11.43 -29.11 -27.73
N GLN A 112 10.43 -29.73 -27.10
CA GLN A 112 9.97 -31.10 -27.41
C GLN A 112 8.71 -31.50 -26.60
N MET A 113 7.91 -32.36 -27.25
CA MET A 113 6.58 -32.82 -26.88
C MET A 113 6.56 -33.67 -25.61
N SER A 114 5.45 -33.66 -24.87
CA SER A 114 4.79 -34.84 -24.29
C SER A 114 3.40 -34.43 -23.79
N MET A 115 2.37 -35.14 -24.24
CA MET A 115 1.01 -35.08 -23.72
C MET A 115 0.99 -35.75 -22.35
N ASP A 116 0.38 -35.12 -21.35
CA ASP A 116 -0.34 -35.86 -20.32
C ASP A 116 -1.52 -35.01 -19.81
N VAL A 117 -2.69 -35.66 -19.80
CA VAL A 117 -3.99 -35.12 -19.41
C VAL A 117 -4.14 -35.35 -17.90
N GLY A 118 -4.24 -34.28 -17.12
CA GLY A 118 -4.45 -34.35 -15.68
C GLY A 118 -5.30 -33.21 -15.16
N ASN A 119 -6.48 -33.56 -14.64
CA ASN A 119 -7.47 -32.74 -13.94
C ASN A 119 -6.92 -31.46 -13.30
N THR A 120 -7.44 -30.30 -13.71
CA THR A 120 -7.18 -29.03 -13.02
C THR A 120 -8.50 -28.46 -12.53
N ALA A 121 -8.67 -28.45 -11.21
CA ALA A 121 -9.70 -27.66 -10.55
C ALA A 121 -9.53 -26.20 -11.00
N GLN A 122 -10.62 -25.56 -11.41
CA GLN A 122 -10.62 -24.13 -11.74
C GLN A 122 -10.39 -23.33 -10.45
N GLU A 123 -9.13 -23.09 -10.11
CA GLU A 123 -8.77 -22.02 -9.17
C GLU A 123 -9.30 -20.70 -9.73
N SER A 124 -9.94 -19.90 -8.88
CA SER A 124 -10.49 -18.64 -9.31
C SER A 124 -9.34 -17.71 -9.73
N GLN A 125 -9.59 -16.84 -10.71
CA GLN A 125 -8.59 -15.88 -11.21
C GLN A 125 -8.00 -15.01 -10.07
N GLN A 126 -8.77 -14.78 -9.00
CA GLN A 126 -8.34 -14.06 -7.80
C GLN A 126 -7.34 -14.87 -6.95
N ASP A 127 -7.54 -16.18 -6.83
CA ASP A 127 -6.63 -17.05 -6.07
C ASP A 127 -5.27 -17.16 -6.75
N ILE A 128 -5.25 -17.25 -8.09
CA ILE A 128 -4.02 -17.28 -8.90
C ILE A 128 -3.25 -15.96 -8.75
N ILE A 129 -3.94 -14.83 -8.76
CA ILE A 129 -3.32 -13.51 -8.56
C ILE A 129 -2.73 -13.40 -7.15
N ALA A 130 -3.46 -13.84 -6.12
CA ALA A 130 -3.00 -13.81 -4.74
C ALA A 130 -1.77 -14.70 -4.52
N GLN A 131 -1.77 -15.93 -5.05
CA GLN A 131 -0.61 -16.82 -4.99
C GLN A 131 0.60 -16.27 -5.76
N GLN A 132 0.37 -15.61 -6.92
CA GLN A 132 1.44 -15.02 -7.70
C GLN A 132 2.08 -13.82 -6.97
N GLN A 133 1.29 -12.99 -6.29
CA GLN A 133 1.79 -11.90 -5.44
C GLN A 133 2.67 -12.43 -4.30
N GLN A 134 2.24 -13.52 -3.63
CA GLN A 134 3.00 -14.17 -2.55
C GLN A 134 4.38 -14.69 -3.01
N LEU A 135 4.44 -15.36 -4.17
CA LEU A 135 5.68 -15.90 -4.71
C LEU A 135 6.68 -14.82 -5.12
N ILE A 136 6.19 -13.68 -5.64
CA ILE A 136 7.05 -12.58 -6.08
C ILE A 136 7.72 -11.89 -4.90
N PHE A 137 6.97 -11.63 -3.83
CA PHE A 137 7.50 -10.94 -2.66
C PHE A 137 8.52 -11.79 -1.88
N LYS A 138 8.30 -13.11 -1.79
CA LYS A 138 9.27 -14.04 -1.18
C LYS A 138 10.62 -14.06 -1.92
N SER A 139 10.62 -13.76 -3.22
CA SER A 139 11.85 -13.62 -4.03
C SER A 139 12.53 -12.25 -3.93
N MET A 140 11.84 -11.22 -3.40
CA MET A 140 12.40 -9.86 -3.26
C MET A 140 13.05 -9.66 -1.89
N LEU A 141 12.48 -10.24 -0.83
CA LEU A 141 13.03 -10.15 0.53
C LEU A 141 14.16 -11.17 0.83
N GLY A 142 14.38 -12.13 -0.07
CA GLY A 142 15.46 -13.11 0.04
C GLY A 142 16.64 -12.74 -0.86
N GLU A 143 17.74 -12.29 -0.25
CA GLU A 143 19.10 -12.26 -0.83
C GLU A 143 19.40 -11.23 -1.95
N ASN A 144 19.12 -9.94 -1.74
CA ASN A 144 19.94 -8.76 -2.15
C ASN A 144 19.10 -7.47 -2.13
N LEU A 145 18.82 -6.94 -0.94
CA LEU A 145 18.10 -5.66 -0.76
C LEU A 145 18.96 -4.42 -1.08
N SER A 146 20.14 -4.56 -1.69
CA SER A 146 21.09 -3.44 -1.81
C SER A 146 20.63 -2.31 -2.74
N ASN A 147 19.58 -2.50 -3.55
CA ASN A 147 19.10 -1.50 -4.52
C ASN A 147 17.58 -1.23 -4.47
N GLU A 148 16.82 -1.85 -3.57
CA GLU A 148 15.38 -1.62 -3.46
C GLU A 148 15.10 -0.41 -2.56
N ARG A 149 14.38 0.60 -3.07
CA ARG A 149 14.09 1.84 -2.35
C ARG A 149 12.58 2.00 -2.18
N LEU A 150 12.13 2.08 -0.93
CA LEU A 150 10.78 2.52 -0.62
C LEU A 150 10.71 4.04 -0.73
N ILE A 151 9.63 4.52 -1.33
CA ILE A 151 9.37 5.95 -1.52
C ILE A 151 7.94 6.19 -1.10
N LEU A 152 7.70 7.19 -0.25
CA LEU A 152 6.37 7.74 -0.02
C LEU A 152 6.20 8.95 -0.91
N LEU A 153 5.09 8.95 -1.65
CA LEU A 153 4.65 10.16 -2.31
C LEU A 153 3.65 10.84 -1.39
N TYR A 154 3.85 12.12 -1.11
CA TYR A 154 2.92 12.88 -0.29
C TYR A 154 2.56 14.22 -0.91
N SER A 155 1.39 14.73 -0.55
CA SER A 155 0.88 16.03 -0.99
C SER A 155 0.21 16.72 0.21
N ASN A 156 0.54 18.00 0.39
CA ASN A 156 -0.07 18.84 1.40
C ASN A 156 -1.40 19.41 0.89
N SER A 157 -2.29 19.79 1.81
CA SER A 157 -3.64 20.25 1.48
C SER A 157 -3.62 21.38 0.42
N ASN A 158 -4.45 21.21 -0.61
CA ASN A 158 -4.70 22.12 -1.73
C ASN A 158 -3.66 22.19 -2.87
N GLU A 159 -2.55 21.45 -2.79
CA GLU A 159 -1.56 21.41 -3.86
C GLU A 159 -1.62 20.07 -4.62
N ASN A 160 -1.86 20.11 -5.94
CA ASN A 160 -1.75 18.93 -6.82
C ASN A 160 -0.30 18.55 -7.13
N ILE A 161 0.62 18.89 -6.22
CA ILE A 161 2.06 18.65 -6.33
C ILE A 161 2.38 17.51 -5.38
N TRP A 162 3.04 16.48 -5.93
CA TRP A 162 3.53 15.35 -5.16
C TRP A 162 4.99 15.58 -4.80
N HIS A 163 5.30 15.39 -3.53
CA HIS A 163 6.64 15.39 -2.97
C HIS A 163 7.08 13.95 -2.71
N ILE A 164 8.39 13.76 -2.64
CA ILE A 164 9.02 12.47 -2.46
C ILE A 164 9.67 12.49 -1.07
N ASP A 165 9.28 11.56 -0.21
CA ASP A 165 10.05 11.20 0.99
C ASP A 165 10.73 9.85 0.76
N THR A 166 12.02 9.81 1.01
CA THR A 166 12.85 8.62 0.82
C THR A 166 13.49 8.10 2.09
N ASP A 167 13.29 8.80 3.20
CA ASP A 167 13.90 8.48 4.49
C ASP A 167 12.97 7.60 5.34
N ILE A 168 12.18 6.78 4.67
CA ILE A 168 11.16 5.93 5.29
C ILE A 168 11.78 4.63 5.75
N ARG A 169 11.60 4.38 7.04
CA ARG A 169 12.09 3.18 7.70
C ARG A 169 10.96 2.16 7.77
N LEU A 170 11.22 1.00 7.18
CA LEU A 170 10.37 -0.17 7.33
C LEU A 170 10.61 -0.81 8.70
N ILE A 171 9.53 -1.01 9.44
CA ILE A 171 9.57 -1.60 10.79
C ILE A 171 9.32 -3.10 10.71
N ASP A 172 8.37 -3.50 9.87
CA ASP A 172 8.05 -4.90 9.63
C ASP A 172 7.53 -5.09 8.19
N SER A 173 7.97 -6.17 7.55
CA SER A 173 7.57 -6.61 6.21
C SER A 173 7.28 -8.12 6.17
N LYS A 174 6.96 -8.73 7.33
CA LYS A 174 6.68 -10.17 7.43
C LYS A 174 5.51 -10.65 6.57
N LEU A 175 4.59 -9.75 6.21
CA LEU A 175 3.43 -10.07 5.39
C LEU A 175 3.60 -9.46 3.99
N HIS A 176 3.43 -10.31 2.98
CA HIS A 176 3.79 -10.06 1.58
C HIS A 176 3.00 -8.95 0.86
N ASP A 177 1.95 -8.45 1.50
CA ASP A 177 0.99 -7.50 0.94
C ASP A 177 0.79 -6.27 1.82
N ILE A 178 1.61 -6.08 2.87
CA ILE A 178 1.58 -4.90 3.72
C ILE A 178 2.98 -4.39 4.06
N ILE A 179 3.07 -3.10 4.30
CA ILE A 179 4.27 -2.44 4.84
C ILE A 179 3.91 -1.71 6.12
N THR A 180 4.80 -1.72 7.10
CA THR A 180 4.64 -0.94 8.33
C THR A 180 5.75 0.08 8.47
N THR A 181 5.39 1.33 8.72
CA THR A 181 6.33 2.44 8.89
C THR A 181 5.81 3.48 9.89
N ASP A 182 6.73 4.25 10.48
CA ASP A 182 6.41 5.34 11.40
C ASP A 182 6.42 6.68 10.67
N ILE A 183 5.34 7.45 10.82
CA ILE A 183 5.17 8.76 10.20
C ILE A 183 5.11 9.84 11.28
N GLN A 184 6.10 10.74 11.28
CA GLN A 184 6.20 11.85 12.24
C GLN A 184 5.34 13.06 11.84
N TYR A 185 5.13 13.26 10.53
CA TYR A 185 4.38 14.38 9.98
C TYR A 185 3.21 13.84 9.17
N LEU A 186 1.99 14.16 9.60
CA LEU A 186 0.83 13.80 8.81
C LEU A 186 0.83 14.62 7.51
N HIS A 187 0.51 13.95 6.42
CA HIS A 187 0.28 14.56 5.12
C HIS A 187 -1.18 14.38 4.72
N SER A 188 -1.71 15.35 3.98
CA SER A 188 -3.12 15.30 3.57
C SER A 188 -3.40 14.19 2.57
N ARG A 189 -2.43 13.87 1.71
CA ARG A 189 -2.52 12.77 0.74
C ARG A 189 -1.21 12.01 0.68
N MET A 190 -1.27 10.68 0.60
CA MET A 190 -0.11 9.78 0.63
C MET A 190 -0.31 8.57 -0.31
N ILE A 191 0.80 8.03 -0.85
CA ILE A 191 0.89 6.76 -1.61
C ILE A 191 2.10 5.98 -1.14
#